data_AF-A0A6C0H284-F1
#
_entry.id   AF-A0A6C0H284-F1
#
_cell.length_a   1.000
_cell.length_b   1.000
_cell.length_c   1.000
_cell.angle_alpha   90.00
_cell.angle_beta   90.00
_cell.angle_gamma   90.00
#
_symmetry.space_group_name_H-M   'P 1'
#
loop_
_entity.id
_entity.type
_entity.pdbx_description
1 polymer ?
#
loop_
_entity_poly.entity_id
_entity_poly.type
_entity_poly.pdbx_seq_one_letter_code
_entity_poly.pdbx_strand_id
1 'polypeptide(L)'
;MIIIPIGIQCATTMFKNKIQKTHTLPFDWMFATPRFVFEILVLLLEQNMNLEELVKNHFFYCEKRANMTEVEHYYTCDDGFALYNSKYNVIFPHDENNIENINKYIRRFERLKDIILNSNEELCFIYTSPSSSKTGNFTIDGNIVINDVYLYLSRIYSLIGKYRNGENNNLDYTPLNNSIRTADLYGAPHRGANSNIRSYKLFLFDAIQEENPELLHKNIILCRLQKCDSWVDLIPQMKSYV
;
A
#
# COMPACT_ATOMS: atom_id res chain seq x y z
N MET A 1 6.24 -18.16 -0.45
CA MET A 1 5.39 -17.01 -0.84
C MET A 1 5.56 -15.97 0.24
N ILE A 2 5.83 -14.72 -0.13
CA ILE A 2 6.00 -13.62 0.83
C ILE A 2 4.77 -12.71 0.74
N ILE A 3 4.06 -12.55 1.85
CA ILE A 3 2.90 -11.65 1.95
C ILE A 3 3.37 -10.23 2.30
N ILE A 4 3.01 -9.28 1.45
CA ILE A 4 3.33 -7.86 1.57
C ILE A 4 2.02 -7.08 1.76
N PRO A 5 1.74 -6.57 2.98
CA PRO A 5 0.62 -5.66 3.19
C PRO A 5 0.90 -4.34 2.46
N ILE A 6 -0.09 -3.83 1.76
CA ILE A 6 -0.02 -2.54 1.03
C ILE A 6 -1.29 -1.72 1.20
N GLY A 7 -1.82 -1.67 2.43
CA GLY A 7 -3.13 -1.10 2.64
C GLY A 7 -3.50 -0.82 4.08
N ILE A 8 -4.80 -0.69 4.26
CA ILE A 8 -5.44 -0.15 5.45
C ILE A 8 -5.69 -1.29 6.43
N GLN A 9 -5.60 -0.95 7.71
CA GLN A 9 -5.82 -1.81 8.87
C GLN A 9 -4.72 -2.83 9.17
N CYS A 10 -4.56 -3.03 10.48
CA CYS A 10 -3.89 -4.16 11.11
C CYS A 10 -4.44 -5.53 10.67
N ALA A 11 -5.64 -5.58 10.06
CA ALA A 11 -6.31 -6.80 9.56
C ALA A 11 -5.41 -7.60 8.59
N THR A 12 -4.75 -6.92 7.65
CA THR A 12 -3.85 -7.61 6.69
C THR A 12 -2.67 -8.25 7.41
N THR A 13 -2.12 -7.57 8.42
CA THR A 13 -1.05 -8.14 9.25
C THR A 13 -1.55 -9.29 10.13
N MET A 14 -2.78 -9.22 10.66
CA MET A 14 -3.41 -10.33 11.38
C MET A 14 -3.64 -11.55 10.49
N PHE A 15 -4.14 -11.33 9.27
CA PHE A 15 -4.33 -12.37 8.26
C PHE A 15 -3.00 -13.04 7.89
N LYS A 16 -1.98 -12.24 7.58
CA LYS A 16 -0.60 -12.69 7.36
C LYS A 16 -0.12 -13.59 8.49
N ASN A 17 -0.28 -13.18 9.75
CA ASN A 17 0.12 -13.98 10.92
C ASN A 17 -0.66 -15.30 11.08
N LYS A 18 -1.86 -15.41 10.51
CA LYS A 18 -2.69 -16.63 10.53
C LYS A 18 -2.40 -17.61 9.39
N ILE A 19 -1.73 -17.15 8.33
CA ILE A 19 -1.28 -17.99 7.21
C ILE A 19 0.17 -18.40 7.41
N GLN A 20 1.05 -17.41 7.57
CA GLN A 20 2.48 -17.64 7.69
C GLN A 20 3.14 -16.50 8.47
N LYS A 21 3.82 -16.83 9.57
CA LYS A 21 4.72 -15.88 10.23
C LYS A 21 5.83 -15.51 9.26
N THR A 22 5.80 -14.27 8.80
CA THR A 22 6.78 -13.68 7.90
C THR A 22 7.33 -12.42 8.52
N HIS A 23 8.41 -11.89 7.95
CA HIS A 23 9.03 -10.66 8.44
C HIS A 23 8.02 -9.51 8.49
N THR A 24 8.12 -8.67 9.53
CA THR A 24 7.41 -7.39 9.55
C THR A 24 8.04 -6.46 8.49
N LEU A 25 7.17 -5.82 7.73
CA LEU A 25 7.45 -4.92 6.62
C LEU A 25 6.99 -3.50 6.97
N PRO A 26 7.35 -2.48 6.17
CA PRO A 26 7.08 -1.09 6.52
C PRO A 26 5.60 -0.83 6.74
N PHE A 27 4.72 -1.31 5.86
CA PHE A 27 3.28 -1.02 5.91
C PHE A 27 2.49 -1.91 6.86
N ASP A 28 3.14 -2.73 7.69
CA ASP A 28 2.47 -3.47 8.74
C ASP A 28 2.04 -2.53 9.87
N TRP A 29 0.83 -2.76 10.43
CA TRP A 29 0.32 -2.10 11.64
C TRP A 29 0.07 -0.57 11.54
N MET A 30 -0.43 -0.10 10.39
CA MET A 30 -0.81 1.30 10.19
C MET A 30 -2.10 1.47 9.39
N PHE A 31 -2.64 2.68 9.40
CA PHE A 31 -3.72 3.08 8.51
C PHE A 31 -3.13 3.93 7.37
N ALA A 32 -2.98 3.31 6.20
CA ALA A 32 -2.27 3.88 5.06
C ALA A 32 -3.07 3.74 3.76
N THR A 33 -3.18 4.81 2.98
CA THR A 33 -3.90 4.79 1.70
C THR A 33 -3.09 4.09 0.60
N PRO A 34 -3.74 3.50 -0.43
CA PRO A 34 -3.03 3.00 -1.62
C PRO A 34 -2.15 4.06 -2.28
N ARG A 35 -2.62 5.31 -2.30
CA ARG A 35 -1.87 6.46 -2.78
C ARG A 35 -0.54 6.63 -2.04
N PHE A 36 -0.57 6.63 -0.70
CA PHE A 36 0.66 6.72 0.10
C PHE A 36 1.62 5.58 -0.22
N VAL A 37 1.12 4.34 -0.24
CA VAL A 37 1.96 3.17 -0.54
C VAL A 37 2.61 3.31 -1.92
N PHE A 38 1.84 3.70 -2.92
CA PHE A 38 2.34 3.95 -4.26
C PHE A 38 3.47 5.00 -4.27
N GLU A 39 3.23 6.17 -3.66
CA GLU A 39 4.20 7.26 -3.64
C GLU A 39 5.49 6.85 -2.91
N ILE A 40 5.39 6.15 -1.77
CA ILE A 40 6.55 5.63 -1.05
C ILE A 40 7.32 4.59 -1.87
N LEU A 41 6.64 3.71 -2.60
CA LEU A 41 7.29 2.73 -3.46
C LEU A 41 8.01 3.38 -4.65
N VAL A 42 7.46 4.47 -5.22
CA VAL A 42 8.14 5.26 -6.26
C VAL A 42 9.44 5.86 -5.72
N LEU A 43 9.39 6.49 -4.54
CA LEU A 43 10.59 7.05 -3.90
C LEU A 43 11.65 5.96 -3.62
N LEU A 44 11.21 4.78 -3.16
CA LEU A 44 12.09 3.66 -2.82
C LEU A 44 12.74 3.00 -4.05
N LEU A 45 11.96 2.76 -5.10
CA LEU A 45 12.34 1.88 -6.22
C LEU A 45 12.76 2.68 -7.47
N GLU A 46 11.99 3.68 -7.88
CA GLU A 46 12.26 4.46 -9.09
C GLU A 46 13.29 5.56 -8.81
N GLN A 47 13.09 6.32 -7.73
CA GLN A 47 14.01 7.40 -7.36
C GLN A 47 15.22 6.90 -6.57
N ASN A 48 15.18 5.65 -6.10
CA ASN A 48 16.26 5.04 -5.32
C ASN A 48 16.68 5.92 -4.12
N MET A 49 15.70 6.57 -3.47
CA MET A 49 15.94 7.53 -2.39
C MET A 49 16.70 6.88 -1.24
N ASN A 50 17.56 7.67 -0.59
CA ASN A 50 18.25 7.23 0.62
C ASN A 50 17.20 6.83 1.69
N LEU A 51 17.41 5.69 2.36
CA LEU A 51 16.40 5.16 3.28
C LEU A 51 16.17 6.03 4.51
N GLU A 52 17.19 6.71 5.01
CA GLU A 52 17.05 7.63 6.14
C GLU A 52 16.22 8.85 5.74
N GLU A 53 16.48 9.40 4.55
CA GLU A 53 15.70 10.49 3.97
C GLU A 53 14.24 10.08 3.73
N LEU A 54 14.02 8.92 3.09
CA LEU A 54 12.69 8.36 2.85
C LEU A 54 11.91 8.22 4.15
N VAL A 55 12.53 7.67 5.19
CA VAL A 55 11.86 7.44 6.47
C VAL A 55 11.56 8.75 7.19
N LYS A 56 12.54 9.65 7.32
CA LYS A 56 12.37 10.87 8.12
C LYS A 56 11.48 11.92 7.45
N ASN A 57 11.57 12.06 6.13
CA ASN A 57 10.96 13.19 5.40
C ASN A 57 9.67 12.82 4.65
N HIS A 58 9.40 11.52 4.50
CA HIS A 58 8.23 11.05 3.76
C HIS A 58 7.39 10.07 4.57
N PHE A 59 7.95 8.96 5.01
CA PHE A 59 7.16 7.88 5.60
C PHE A 59 6.75 8.16 7.05
N PHE A 60 7.70 8.45 7.93
CA PHE A 60 7.50 8.66 9.37
C PHE A 60 7.57 10.15 9.75
N TYR A 61 7.23 11.02 8.80
CA TYR A 61 7.15 12.46 9.00
C TYR A 61 5.88 12.81 9.79
N CYS A 62 5.96 12.68 11.11
CA CYS A 62 4.82 12.77 12.02
C CYS A 62 4.95 13.98 12.95
N GLU A 63 4.61 15.17 12.43
CA GLU A 63 4.58 16.41 13.21
C GLU A 63 3.30 16.60 14.02
N LYS A 64 2.24 15.85 13.68
CA LYS A 64 0.93 15.94 14.34
C LYS A 64 0.62 14.65 15.07
N ARG A 65 -0.32 14.74 16.01
CA ARG A 65 -0.93 13.57 16.66
C ARG A 65 -2.41 13.52 16.34
N ALA A 66 -2.97 12.35 16.55
CA ALA A 66 -4.39 12.10 16.39
C ALA A 66 -4.89 11.18 17.49
N ASN A 67 -6.18 11.31 17.79
CA ASN A 67 -6.88 10.40 18.67
C ASN A 67 -8.08 9.80 17.91
N MET A 68 -8.63 8.72 18.45
CA MET A 68 -9.67 7.94 17.81
C MET A 68 -11.02 8.27 18.44
N THR A 69 -12.01 8.62 17.62
CA THR A 69 -13.41 8.72 18.05
C THR A 69 -14.06 7.35 18.02
N GLU A 70 -13.89 6.65 16.90
CA GLU A 70 -14.40 5.31 16.63
C GLU A 70 -13.40 4.55 15.78
N VAL A 71 -13.60 3.24 15.62
CA VAL A 71 -12.72 2.37 14.83
C VAL A 71 -12.56 2.96 13.43
N GLU A 72 -11.31 3.31 13.03
CA GLU A 72 -10.97 3.97 11.76
C GLU A 72 -11.40 5.44 11.61
N HIS A 73 -11.86 6.10 12.67
CA HIS A 73 -12.24 7.51 12.65
C HIS A 73 -11.35 8.31 13.60
N TYR A 74 -10.40 9.02 13.02
CA TYR A 74 -9.43 9.83 13.75
C TYR A 74 -9.76 11.31 13.66
N TYR A 75 -9.33 12.04 14.69
CA TYR A 75 -9.29 13.49 14.69
C TYR A 75 -7.94 13.98 15.17
N THR A 76 -7.46 15.07 14.60
CA THR A 76 -6.18 15.68 14.95
C THR A 76 -6.27 16.35 16.32
N CYS A 77 -5.29 16.11 17.18
CA CYS A 77 -5.14 16.81 18.45
C CYS A 77 -3.68 16.80 18.92
N ASP A 78 -3.30 17.65 19.88
CA ASP A 78 -1.90 17.78 20.31
C ASP A 78 -1.45 16.62 21.22
N ASP A 79 -2.39 16.04 21.98
CA ASP A 79 -2.16 15.00 22.99
C ASP A 79 -2.61 13.60 22.56
N GLY A 80 -2.90 13.42 21.27
CA GLY A 80 -3.40 12.16 20.72
C GLY A 80 -2.41 11.00 20.89
N PHE A 81 -2.92 9.78 21.06
CA PHE A 81 -2.05 8.60 21.24
C PHE A 81 -1.34 8.19 19.94
N ALA A 82 -1.97 8.43 18.79
CA ALA A 82 -1.45 8.00 17.50
C ALA A 82 -0.62 9.09 16.83
N LEU A 83 0.45 8.72 16.13
CA LEU A 83 1.19 9.65 15.30
C LEU A 83 0.46 9.86 13.97
N TYR A 84 0.49 11.09 13.46
CA TYR A 84 -0.18 11.48 12.23
C TYR A 84 0.80 12.10 11.23
N ASN A 85 0.95 11.44 10.09
CA ASN A 85 1.62 11.98 8.92
C ASN A 85 0.61 12.73 8.06
N SER A 86 0.51 14.04 8.30
CA SER A 86 -0.44 14.92 7.61
C SER A 86 -0.11 15.19 6.14
N LYS A 87 1.11 14.88 5.69
CA LYS A 87 1.50 14.99 4.28
C LYS A 87 0.80 13.94 3.42
N TYR A 88 0.55 12.76 3.99
CA TYR A 88 0.05 11.59 3.26
C TYR A 88 -1.24 10.98 3.80
N ASN A 89 -1.80 11.56 4.87
CA ASN A 89 -2.98 11.05 5.56
C ASN A 89 -2.79 9.64 6.14
N VAL A 90 -1.68 9.43 6.86
CA VAL A 90 -1.33 8.12 7.45
C VAL A 90 -1.30 8.21 8.97
N ILE A 91 -1.89 7.21 9.64
CA ILE A 91 -1.92 7.10 11.09
C ILE A 91 -1.08 5.90 11.55
N PHE A 92 -0.19 6.15 12.52
CA PHE A 92 0.62 5.14 13.19
C PHE A 92 0.14 5.00 14.66
N PRO A 93 -0.82 4.10 14.94
CA PRO A 93 -1.45 3.97 16.25
C PRO A 93 -0.60 3.23 17.30
N HIS A 94 0.48 2.58 16.86
CA HIS A 94 1.31 1.68 17.68
C HIS A 94 2.77 2.13 17.80
N ASP A 95 3.08 3.33 17.32
CA ASP A 95 4.44 3.86 17.27
C ASP A 95 4.61 5.13 18.11
N GLU A 96 5.85 5.36 18.50
CA GLU A 96 6.31 6.59 19.15
C GLU A 96 7.25 7.36 18.21
N ASN A 97 7.25 8.69 18.29
CA ASN A 97 8.14 9.51 17.47
C ASN A 97 9.55 9.54 18.07
N ASN A 98 10.30 8.45 17.87
CA ASN A 98 11.63 8.27 18.42
C ASN A 98 12.61 7.65 17.40
N ILE A 99 13.90 7.76 17.71
CA ILE A 99 14.98 7.28 16.83
C ILE A 99 14.94 5.76 16.63
N GLU A 100 14.44 5.01 17.61
CA GLU A 100 14.28 3.56 17.51
C GLU A 100 13.29 3.19 16.40
N ASN A 101 12.14 3.87 16.34
CA ASN A 101 11.13 3.66 15.31
C ASN A 101 11.61 4.09 13.92
N ILE A 102 12.38 5.18 13.82
CA ILE A 102 13.05 5.57 12.58
C ILE A 102 13.98 4.45 12.09
N ASN A 103 14.88 3.98 12.95
CA ASN A 103 15.83 2.90 12.59
C ASN A 103 15.10 1.57 12.28
N LYS A 104 14.00 1.28 12.98
CA LYS A 104 13.13 0.13 12.70
C LYS A 104 12.58 0.20 11.29
N TYR A 105 12.07 1.35 10.86
CA TYR A 105 11.51 1.52 9.52
C TYR A 105 12.57 1.50 8.43
N ILE A 106 13.77 2.05 8.67
CA ILE A 106 14.91 1.93 7.74
C ILE A 106 15.19 0.45 7.43
N ARG A 107 15.36 -0.39 8.47
CA ARG A 107 15.60 -1.84 8.29
C ARG A 107 14.44 -2.56 7.58
N ARG A 108 13.20 -2.15 7.84
CA ARG A 108 12.02 -2.72 7.18
C ARG A 108 11.97 -2.34 5.70
N PHE A 109 12.36 -1.12 5.34
CA PHE A 109 12.42 -0.67 3.95
C PHE A 109 13.55 -1.32 3.17
N GLU A 110 14.73 -1.44 3.79
CA GLU A 110 15.84 -2.21 3.23
C GLU A 110 15.39 -3.63 2.87
N ARG A 111 14.74 -4.31 3.83
CA ARG A 111 14.17 -5.64 3.62
C ARG A 111 13.11 -5.67 2.52
N LEU A 112 12.16 -4.72 2.51
CA LEU A 112 11.12 -4.66 1.49
C LEU A 112 11.73 -4.52 0.09
N LYS A 113 12.71 -3.62 -0.05
CA LYS A 113 13.42 -3.39 -1.30
C LYS A 113 14.16 -4.64 -1.77
N ASP A 114 14.91 -5.29 -0.88
CA ASP A 114 15.59 -6.55 -1.19
C ASP A 114 14.61 -7.65 -1.61
N ILE A 115 13.49 -7.81 -0.90
CA ILE A 115 12.44 -8.78 -1.26
C ILE A 115 11.91 -8.53 -2.68
N ILE A 116 11.58 -7.28 -3.02
CA ILE A 116 11.05 -6.94 -4.34
C ILE A 116 12.10 -7.20 -5.43
N LEU A 117 13.33 -6.72 -5.21
CA LEU A 117 14.38 -6.69 -6.23
C LEU A 117 15.15 -7.99 -6.39
N ASN A 118 15.23 -8.83 -5.34
CA ASN A 118 16.17 -9.96 -5.30
C ASN A 118 15.52 -11.31 -4.95
N SER A 119 14.37 -11.34 -4.28
CA SER A 119 13.76 -12.62 -3.88
C SER A 119 13.28 -13.43 -5.07
N ASN A 120 13.57 -14.73 -5.11
CA ASN A 120 13.00 -15.67 -6.08
C ASN A 120 11.65 -16.24 -5.63
N GLU A 121 11.19 -15.92 -4.41
CA GLU A 121 9.87 -16.36 -3.96
C GLU A 121 8.74 -15.63 -4.72
N GLU A 122 7.58 -16.29 -4.82
CA GLU A 122 6.34 -15.62 -5.22
C GLU A 122 5.98 -14.54 -4.20
N LEU A 123 5.72 -13.31 -4.67
CA LEU A 123 5.28 -12.20 -3.83
C LEU A 123 3.76 -12.05 -3.90
N CYS A 124 3.11 -11.92 -2.76
CA CYS A 124 1.66 -11.73 -2.66
C CYS A 124 1.39 -10.39 -1.96
N PHE A 125 1.02 -9.39 -2.75
CA PHE A 125 0.62 -8.09 -2.26
C PHE A 125 -0.85 -8.14 -1.85
N ILE A 126 -1.17 -7.65 -0.65
CA ILE A 126 -2.53 -7.69 -0.13
C ILE A 126 -2.97 -6.29 0.29
N TYR A 127 -4.10 -5.87 -0.25
CA TYR A 127 -4.87 -4.73 0.24
C TYR A 127 -6.22 -5.25 0.75
N THR A 128 -6.59 -4.81 1.95
CA THR A 128 -7.93 -5.02 2.51
C THR A 128 -8.59 -3.65 2.63
N SER A 129 -9.74 -3.47 2.00
CA SER A 129 -10.53 -2.25 2.16
C SER A 129 -10.98 -2.13 3.61
N PRO A 130 -11.26 -0.91 4.09
CA PRO A 130 -11.96 -0.76 5.36
C PRO A 130 -13.23 -1.59 5.36
N SER A 131 -13.66 -2.05 6.54
CA SER A 131 -14.72 -3.06 6.63
C SER A 131 -15.85 -2.67 7.55
N SER A 132 -15.71 -1.57 8.30
CA SER A 132 -16.70 -1.21 9.31
C SER A 132 -18.06 -0.98 8.66
N SER A 133 -18.98 -1.90 8.93
CA SER A 133 -20.40 -1.84 8.57
C SER A 133 -21.13 -0.65 9.21
N LYS A 134 -20.59 -0.10 10.30
CA LYS A 134 -21.22 0.96 11.10
C LYS A 134 -20.72 2.36 10.76
N THR A 135 -19.44 2.50 10.44
CA THR A 135 -18.77 3.81 10.49
C THR A 135 -18.22 4.26 9.12
N GLY A 136 -18.12 3.35 8.14
CA GLY A 136 -17.76 3.69 6.77
C GLY A 136 -16.25 3.75 6.52
N ASN A 137 -15.83 4.50 5.49
CA ASN A 137 -14.42 4.64 5.11
C ASN A 137 -13.59 5.27 6.25
N PHE A 138 -12.31 4.90 6.34
CA PHE A 138 -11.32 5.56 7.20
C PHE A 138 -11.36 7.09 7.02
N THR A 139 -11.56 7.81 8.12
CA THR A 139 -11.59 9.28 8.11
C THR A 139 -10.57 9.91 9.05
N ILE A 140 -10.10 11.09 8.67
CA ILE A 140 -9.34 11.99 9.53
C ILE A 140 -10.04 13.34 9.53
N ASP A 141 -10.37 13.86 10.72
CA ASP A 141 -11.11 15.12 10.89
C ASP A 141 -12.45 15.14 10.13
N GLY A 142 -13.15 14.00 10.11
CA GLY A 142 -14.41 13.81 9.41
C GLY A 142 -14.29 13.67 7.88
N ASN A 143 -13.08 13.78 7.31
CA ASN A 143 -12.86 13.64 5.88
C ASN A 143 -12.48 12.20 5.51
N ILE A 144 -13.12 11.65 4.48
CA ILE A 144 -12.69 10.38 3.88
C ILE A 144 -11.34 10.62 3.19
N VAL A 145 -10.31 9.90 3.65
CA VAL A 145 -8.94 10.04 3.11
C VAL A 145 -8.55 8.91 2.16
N ILE A 146 -9.46 7.96 1.93
CA ILE A 146 -9.28 6.87 0.97
C ILE A 146 -10.07 7.18 -0.28
N ASN A 147 -9.35 7.28 -1.39
CA ASN A 147 -9.88 7.64 -2.68
C ASN A 147 -8.97 7.05 -3.76
N ASP A 148 -9.57 6.79 -4.92
CA ASP A 148 -8.89 6.25 -6.11
C ASP A 148 -8.18 4.91 -5.83
N VAL A 149 -8.79 4.05 -5.01
CA VAL A 149 -8.22 2.77 -4.57
C VAL A 149 -7.81 1.92 -5.77
N TYR A 150 -8.72 1.73 -6.73
CA TYR A 150 -8.48 0.85 -7.87
C TYR A 150 -7.38 1.41 -8.77
N LEU A 151 -7.37 2.73 -8.99
CA LEU A 151 -6.32 3.42 -9.75
C LEU A 151 -4.95 3.21 -9.11
N TYR A 152 -4.82 3.45 -7.80
CA TYR A 152 -3.52 3.34 -7.13
C TYR A 152 -3.08 1.89 -6.96
N LEU A 153 -3.98 0.93 -6.77
CA LEU A 153 -3.64 -0.50 -6.80
C LEU A 153 -3.15 -0.92 -8.19
N SER A 154 -3.75 -0.43 -9.27
CA SER A 154 -3.26 -0.62 -10.65
C SER A 154 -1.87 -0.04 -10.86
N ARG A 155 -1.60 1.15 -10.31
CA ARG A 155 -0.28 1.78 -10.37
C ARG A 155 0.76 1.01 -9.57
N ILE A 156 0.42 0.53 -8.37
CA ILE A 156 1.30 -0.34 -7.57
C ILE A 156 1.59 -1.63 -8.33
N TYR A 157 0.57 -2.29 -8.87
CA TYR A 157 0.75 -3.52 -9.66
C TYR A 157 1.72 -3.29 -10.82
N SER A 158 1.54 -2.21 -11.56
CA SER A 158 2.38 -1.86 -12.72
C SER A 158 3.82 -1.53 -12.30
N LEU A 159 3.99 -0.76 -11.22
CA LEU A 159 5.29 -0.41 -10.67
C LEU A 159 6.08 -1.66 -10.26
N ILE A 160 5.46 -2.58 -9.51
CA ILE A 160 6.09 -3.84 -9.12
C ILE A 160 6.45 -4.69 -10.35
N GLY A 161 5.60 -4.70 -11.36
CA GLY A 161 5.84 -5.42 -12.63
C GLY A 161 7.14 -5.01 -13.31
N LYS A 162 7.49 -3.71 -13.29
CA LYS A 162 8.75 -3.21 -13.87
C LYS A 162 9.97 -3.91 -13.29
N TYR A 163 9.97 -4.16 -11.98
CA TYR A 163 11.11 -4.75 -11.26
C TYR A 163 11.08 -6.28 -11.21
N ARG A 164 9.90 -6.90 -11.32
CA ARG A 164 9.72 -8.35 -11.18
C ARG A 164 9.70 -9.10 -12.52
N ASN A 165 9.14 -8.47 -13.55
CA ASN A 165 8.97 -9.08 -14.87
C ASN A 165 9.97 -8.53 -15.90
N GLY A 166 10.74 -7.49 -15.55
CA GLY A 166 11.62 -6.79 -16.50
C GLY A 166 10.85 -6.02 -17.59
N GLU A 167 9.55 -5.81 -17.40
CA GLU A 167 8.72 -5.05 -18.33
C GLU A 167 8.92 -3.55 -18.09
N ASN A 168 9.65 -2.88 -18.98
CA ASN A 168 9.53 -1.42 -19.14
C ASN A 168 8.14 -1.09 -19.70
N ASN A 169 7.12 -1.16 -18.85
CA ASN A 169 5.81 -0.63 -19.20
C ASN A 169 5.92 0.90 -19.15
N ASN A 170 6.10 1.51 -20.32
CA ASN A 170 5.83 2.93 -20.57
C ASN A 170 4.33 3.19 -20.32
N LEU A 171 3.93 3.23 -19.06
CA LEU A 171 2.73 3.95 -18.67
C LEU A 171 3.18 5.40 -18.49
N ASP A 172 2.79 6.25 -19.44
CA ASP A 172 2.96 7.69 -19.36
C ASP A 172 2.45 8.19 -18.00
N TYR A 173 3.38 8.53 -17.12
CA TYR A 173 3.08 9.32 -15.94
C TYR A 173 2.88 10.76 -16.40
N THR A 174 1.72 11.09 -16.94
CA THR A 174 1.27 12.48 -16.96
C THR A 174 0.75 12.82 -15.56
N PRO A 175 1.39 13.78 -14.85
CA PRO A 175 0.76 14.39 -13.68
C PRO A 175 -0.60 14.93 -14.12
N LEU A 176 -1.66 14.67 -13.35
CA LEU A 176 -2.96 15.28 -13.60
C LEU A 176 -2.85 16.78 -13.30
N ASN A 177 -2.43 17.56 -14.29
CA ASN A 177 -2.62 19.00 -14.37
C ASN A 177 -2.68 19.42 -15.84
N ASN A 178 -3.92 19.64 -16.28
CA ASN A 178 -4.37 20.42 -17.43
C ASN A 178 -3.82 20.15 -18.85
N SER A 179 -4.80 19.82 -19.70
CA SER A 179 -4.91 20.09 -21.15
C SER A 179 -4.33 19.07 -22.14
N ILE A 180 -5.18 18.83 -23.13
CA ILE A 180 -5.07 17.94 -24.30
C ILE A 180 -3.93 18.40 -25.22
N ARG A 181 -3.11 17.46 -25.75
CA ARG A 181 -2.82 17.26 -27.20
C ARG A 181 -1.71 16.22 -27.49
N THR A 182 -2.13 15.14 -28.16
CA THR A 182 -1.56 14.42 -29.33
C THR A 182 -0.05 14.14 -29.50
N ALA A 183 0.22 12.84 -29.67
CA ALA A 183 0.90 12.16 -30.79
C ALA A 183 2.44 11.98 -30.83
N ASP A 184 2.78 10.73 -31.18
CA ASP A 184 4.00 10.14 -31.75
C ASP A 184 5.25 9.97 -30.88
N LEU A 185 5.71 8.72 -30.77
CA LEU A 185 6.98 8.28 -31.39
C LEU A 185 7.18 6.75 -31.30
N TYR A 186 7.40 6.16 -32.48
CA TYR A 186 7.91 4.82 -32.72
C TYR A 186 9.32 4.65 -32.13
N GLY A 187 9.60 3.49 -31.50
CA GLY A 187 10.95 3.04 -31.12
C GLY A 187 10.99 1.52 -30.89
N ALA A 188 11.89 0.84 -31.60
CA ALA A 188 11.95 -0.60 -31.86
C ALA A 188 12.31 -1.49 -30.64
N PRO A 189 12.07 -2.82 -30.70
CA PRO A 189 12.31 -3.74 -29.58
C PRO A 189 13.78 -4.15 -29.50
N HIS A 190 14.45 -3.81 -28.40
CA HIS A 190 15.73 -4.43 -28.06
C HIS A 190 15.50 -5.75 -27.31
N ARG A 191 15.80 -6.85 -28.01
CA ARG A 191 15.97 -8.19 -27.46
C ARG A 191 17.20 -8.24 -26.55
N GLY A 192 17.03 -8.81 -25.36
CA GLY A 192 18.13 -9.39 -24.60
C GLY A 192 18.01 -9.20 -23.09
N ALA A 193 17.19 -10.01 -22.42
CA ALA A 193 17.39 -10.29 -20.99
C ALA A 193 16.77 -11.64 -20.65
N ASN A 194 17.58 -12.54 -20.07
CA ASN A 194 17.14 -13.80 -19.49
C ASN A 194 15.93 -13.56 -18.58
N SER A 195 14.74 -14.01 -19.02
CA SER A 195 13.48 -13.77 -18.32
C SER A 195 13.30 -14.77 -17.19
N ASN A 196 14.06 -14.60 -16.10
CA ASN A 196 13.60 -15.11 -14.80
C ASN A 196 12.42 -14.24 -14.37
N ILE A 197 11.25 -14.45 -14.98
CA ILE A 197 10.00 -13.79 -14.57
C ILE A 197 9.74 -14.23 -13.14
N ARG A 198 9.83 -13.28 -12.21
CA ARG A 198 9.63 -13.60 -10.79
C ARG A 198 8.17 -13.32 -10.43
N SER A 199 7.39 -14.40 -10.27
CA SER A 199 5.94 -14.34 -10.01
C SER A 199 5.55 -13.35 -8.90
N TYR A 200 4.52 -12.55 -9.13
CA TYR A 200 3.84 -11.81 -8.08
C TYR A 200 2.33 -11.73 -8.35
N LYS A 201 1.55 -11.62 -7.27
CA LYS A 201 0.09 -11.44 -7.28
C LYS A 201 -0.27 -10.23 -6.43
N LEU A 202 -1.39 -9.58 -6.75
CA LEU A 202 -2.00 -8.56 -5.91
C LEU A 202 -3.46 -8.94 -5.67
N PHE A 203 -3.83 -9.06 -4.41
CA PHE A 203 -5.20 -9.29 -3.96
C PHE A 203 -5.80 -8.00 -3.41
N LEU A 204 -6.98 -7.67 -3.91
CA LEU A 204 -7.85 -6.62 -3.39
C LEU A 204 -9.02 -7.31 -2.69
N PHE A 205 -9.00 -7.31 -1.37
CA PHE A 205 -10.13 -7.73 -0.54
C PHE A 205 -11.04 -6.55 -0.30
N ASP A 206 -12.16 -6.53 -0.98
CA ASP A 206 -13.03 -5.37 -1.05
C ASP A 206 -14.40 -5.65 -0.45
N ALA A 207 -14.68 -5.01 0.69
CA ALA A 207 -15.94 -5.08 1.40
C ALA A 207 -16.87 -3.88 1.13
N ILE A 208 -16.33 -2.75 0.67
CA ILE A 208 -17.07 -1.47 0.66
C ILE A 208 -16.78 -0.55 -0.53
N GLN A 209 -15.72 -0.77 -1.30
CA GLN A 209 -15.38 0.12 -2.41
C GLN A 209 -16.32 -0.14 -3.59
N GLU A 210 -16.96 0.93 -4.04
CA GLU A 210 -17.90 0.96 -5.16
C GLU A 210 -17.28 1.63 -6.40
N GLU A 211 -15.95 1.55 -6.53
CA GLU A 211 -15.23 2.11 -7.68
C GLU A 211 -15.45 1.29 -8.97
N ASN A 212 -15.32 1.94 -10.14
CA ASN A 212 -15.45 1.27 -11.44
C ASN A 212 -14.34 0.20 -11.60
N PRO A 213 -14.68 -1.10 -11.70
CA PRO A 213 -13.70 -2.18 -11.88
C PRO A 213 -12.80 -2.04 -13.11
N GLU A 214 -13.19 -1.26 -14.12
CA GLU A 214 -12.36 -0.98 -15.30
C GLU A 214 -11.09 -0.19 -14.96
N LEU A 215 -11.06 0.52 -13.83
CA LEU A 215 -9.86 1.19 -13.32
C LEU A 215 -8.85 0.20 -12.73
N LEU A 216 -9.27 -1.02 -12.43
CA LEU A 216 -8.45 -2.05 -11.83
C LEU A 216 -7.68 -2.81 -12.91
N HIS A 217 -6.37 -2.96 -12.72
CA HIS A 217 -5.52 -3.69 -13.64
C HIS A 217 -6.01 -5.14 -13.75
N LYS A 218 -6.19 -5.63 -14.97
CA LYS A 218 -6.81 -6.94 -15.27
C LYS A 218 -6.21 -8.16 -14.56
N ASN A 219 -4.97 -8.05 -14.09
CA ASN A 219 -4.26 -9.12 -13.38
C ASN A 219 -4.33 -8.99 -11.84
N ILE A 220 -5.00 -7.96 -11.32
CA ILE A 220 -5.30 -7.86 -9.89
C ILE A 220 -6.48 -8.78 -9.58
N ILE A 221 -6.35 -9.55 -8.51
CA ILE A 221 -7.39 -10.48 -8.06
C ILE A 221 -8.33 -9.72 -7.13
N LEU A 222 -9.53 -9.41 -7.62
CA LEU A 222 -10.59 -8.78 -6.85
C LEU A 222 -11.41 -9.83 -6.08
N CYS A 223 -11.36 -9.76 -4.76
CA CYS A 223 -12.08 -10.61 -3.83
C CYS A 223 -13.16 -9.79 -3.12
N ARG A 224 -14.41 -9.96 -3.54
CA ARG A 224 -15.55 -9.27 -2.90
C ARG A 224 -15.87 -9.94 -1.56
N LEU A 225 -15.73 -9.20 -0.48
CA LEU A 225 -16.03 -9.66 0.87
C LEU A 225 -17.45 -9.24 1.27
N GLN A 226 -18.10 -10.07 2.08
CA GLN A 226 -19.30 -9.69 2.81
C GLN A 226 -18.92 -8.72 3.92
N LYS A 227 -19.70 -7.65 4.08
CA LYS A 227 -19.52 -6.66 5.16
C LYS A 227 -19.62 -7.36 6.52
N CYS A 228 -18.75 -6.99 7.45
CA CYS A 228 -18.74 -7.54 8.81
C CYS A 228 -18.49 -6.42 9.84
N ASP A 229 -18.91 -6.67 11.07
CA ASP A 229 -18.78 -5.69 12.17
C ASP A 229 -17.36 -5.63 12.75
N SER A 230 -16.48 -6.57 12.40
CA SER A 230 -15.10 -6.66 12.89
C SER A 230 -14.13 -7.17 11.83
N TRP A 231 -12.88 -6.70 11.90
CA TRP A 231 -11.78 -7.17 11.05
C TRP A 231 -11.48 -8.65 11.23
N VAL A 232 -11.70 -9.17 12.45
CA VAL A 232 -11.46 -10.58 12.77
C VAL A 232 -12.39 -11.49 11.95
N ASP A 233 -13.59 -11.01 11.63
CA ASP A 233 -14.59 -11.75 10.88
C ASP A 233 -14.33 -11.73 9.37
N LEU A 234 -13.45 -10.84 8.89
CA LEU A 234 -12.96 -10.88 7.51
C LEU A 234 -11.94 -11.99 7.28
N ILE A 235 -11.19 -12.38 8.31
CA ILE A 235 -10.08 -13.34 8.16
C ILE A 235 -10.55 -14.69 7.56
N PRO A 236 -11.65 -15.31 8.02
CA PRO A 236 -12.17 -16.53 7.40
C PRO A 236 -12.55 -16.35 5.93
N GLN A 237 -13.12 -15.19 5.56
CA GLN A 237 -13.47 -14.91 4.17
C GLN A 237 -12.23 -14.71 3.31
N MET A 238 -11.22 -13.98 3.78
CA MET A 238 -9.96 -13.81 3.05
C MET A 238 -9.25 -15.15 2.80
N LYS A 239 -9.33 -16.09 3.76
CA LYS A 239 -8.75 -17.44 3.66
C LYS A 239 -9.39 -18.31 2.58
N SER A 240 -10.62 -18.04 2.14
CA SER A 240 -11.23 -18.83 1.07
C SER A 240 -10.69 -18.47 -0.32
N TYR A 241 -9.96 -17.36 -0.44
CA TYR A 241 -9.40 -16.87 -1.70
C TYR A 241 -7.88 -17.11 -1.88
N VAL A 242 -7.17 -17.43 -0.79
CA VAL A 242 -5.69 -17.58 -0.76
C VAL A 242 -5.33 -19.01 -0.40
#